data_AF-A0ABD6LLR6-F1
#
_entry.id   AF-A0ABD6LLR6-F1
#
_cell.length_a   1.000
_cell.length_b   1.000
_cell.length_c   1.000
_cell.angle_alpha   90.00
_cell.angle_beta   90.00
_cell.angle_gamma   90.00
#
_symmetry.space_group_name_H-M   'P 1'
#
loop_
_entity.id
_entity.type
_entity.pdbx_description
1 polymer ?
#
loop_
_entity_poly.entity_id
_entity_poly.type
_entity_poly.pdbx_seq_one_letter_code
_entity_poly.pdbx_strand_id
1 'polypeptide(L)'
;MPAKNLFYLSILMVFIFIGIVLYYVESPWYLGVYPLGIITGTTGLLQIVLLVLSIRNVFQRGIQWRTLLSIGIEIVSILLMGYFFLIWLVVTLHI
;
A
#
# COMPACT_ATOMS: atom_id res chain seq x y z
N MET A 1 -3.60 -16.99 -9.65
CA MET A 1 -4.89 -16.51 -9.09
C MET A 1 -5.70 -15.82 -10.19
N PRO A 2 -7.05 -15.86 -10.16
CA PRO A 2 -7.86 -15.11 -11.11
C PRO A 2 -7.72 -13.60 -10.87
N ALA A 3 -7.70 -12.80 -11.95
CA ALA A 3 -7.52 -11.34 -11.93
C ALA A 3 -8.45 -10.60 -10.95
N LYS A 4 -9.68 -11.12 -10.77
CA LYS A 4 -10.66 -10.59 -9.84
C LYS A 4 -10.16 -10.60 -8.40
N ASN A 5 -9.47 -11.66 -7.98
CA ASN A 5 -8.99 -11.80 -6.61
C ASN A 5 -7.84 -10.83 -6.31
N LEU A 6 -6.98 -10.52 -7.29
CA LEU A 6 -5.91 -9.53 -7.14
C LEU A 6 -6.47 -8.12 -6.93
N PHE A 7 -7.49 -7.75 -7.70
CA PHE A 7 -8.15 -6.44 -7.57
C PHE A 7 -8.79 -6.24 -6.19
N TYR A 8 -9.54 -7.22 -5.69
CA TYR A 8 -10.14 -7.13 -4.35
C TYR A 8 -9.07 -7.11 -3.24
N LEU A 9 -7.97 -7.83 -3.42
CA LEU A 9 -6.87 -7.84 -2.45
C LEU A 9 -6.15 -6.48 -2.41
N SER A 10 -5.95 -5.84 -3.56
CA SER A 10 -5.37 -4.50 -3.66
C SER A 10 -6.25 -3.47 -2.94
N ILE A 11 -7.57 -3.50 -3.19
CA ILE A 11 -8.54 -2.63 -2.49
C ILE A 11 -8.51 -2.87 -0.98
N LEU A 12 -8.51 -4.13 -0.54
CA LEU A 12 -8.46 -4.48 0.89
C LEU A 12 -7.20 -3.91 1.57
N MET A 13 -6.04 -4.01 0.91
CA MET A 13 -4.78 -3.46 1.44
C MET A 13 -4.83 -1.93 1.59
N VAL A 14 -5.48 -1.23 0.67
CA VAL A 14 -5.70 0.22 0.79
C VAL A 14 -6.59 0.56 1.99
N PHE A 15 -7.68 -0.18 2.19
CA PHE A 15 -8.56 0.05 3.36
C PHE A 15 -7.86 -0.24 4.68
N ILE A 16 -7.06 -1.31 4.75
CA ILE A 16 -6.25 -1.62 5.94
C ILE A 16 -5.28 -0.46 6.23
N PHE A 17 -4.61 0.05 5.19
CA PHE A 17 -3.71 1.19 5.33
C PHE A 17 -4.42 2.44 5.85
N ILE A 18 -5.56 2.82 5.26
CA ILE A 18 -6.35 3.98 5.68
C ILE A 18 -6.79 3.83 7.14
N GLY A 19 -7.29 2.66 7.53
CA GLY A 19 -7.72 2.40 8.91
C GLY A 19 -6.58 2.55 9.91
N ILE A 20 -5.38 2.11 9.55
CA ILE A 20 -4.19 2.23 10.38
C ILE A 20 -3.74 3.70 10.47
N VAL A 21 -3.71 4.43 9.36
CA VAL A 21 -3.35 5.86 9.36
C VAL A 21 -4.31 6.66 10.24
N LEU A 22 -5.63 6.45 10.10
CA LEU A 22 -6.63 7.15 10.91
C LEU A 22 -6.48 6.85 12.41
N TYR A 23 -6.24 5.59 12.77
CA TYR A 23 -6.00 5.19 14.16
C TYR A 23 -4.82 5.94 14.79
N TYR A 24 -3.74 6.13 14.04
CA TYR A 24 -2.55 6.83 14.54
C TYR A 24 -2.63 8.36 14.47
N VAL A 25 -3.45 8.92 13.57
CA VAL A 25 -3.70 10.38 13.52
C VAL A 25 -4.56 10.82 14.72
N GLU A 26 -5.52 10.01 15.15
CA GLU A 26 -6.42 10.35 16.26
C GLU A 26 -5.86 10.01 17.65
N SER A 27 -4.85 9.13 17.75
CA SER A 27 -4.29 8.74 19.05
C SER A 27 -3.26 9.77 19.56
N PRO A 28 -3.50 10.43 20.72
CA PRO A 28 -2.61 11.46 21.27
C PRO A 28 -1.31 10.90 21.87
N TRP A 29 -1.09 9.59 21.84
CA TRP A 29 0.06 8.94 22.43
C TRP A 29 1.16 8.74 21.38
N TYR A 30 2.24 9.51 21.53
CA TYR A 30 3.52 9.46 20.80
C TYR A 30 4.26 8.10 20.86
N LEU A 31 3.59 7.04 21.31
CA LEU A 31 4.08 5.66 21.37
C LEU A 31 4.08 4.95 19.99
N GLY A 32 3.57 5.62 18.95
CA GLY A 32 3.22 4.99 17.69
C GLY A 32 4.17 5.16 16.52
N VAL A 33 5.26 5.93 16.66
CA VAL A 33 6.15 6.21 15.52
C VAL A 33 6.67 4.88 14.95
N TYR A 34 7.40 4.07 15.73
CA TYR A 34 7.98 2.80 15.28
C TYR A 34 7.02 1.79 14.60
N PRO A 35 5.85 1.43 15.17
CA PRO A 35 4.95 0.46 14.53
C PRO A 35 4.36 1.00 13.21
N LEU A 36 4.18 2.31 13.07
CA LEU A 36 3.64 2.91 11.85
C LEU A 36 4.60 2.76 10.66
N GLY A 37 5.91 2.91 10.87
CA GLY A 37 6.93 2.68 9.85
C GLY A 37 7.01 1.24 9.36
N ILE A 38 6.97 0.28 10.27
CA ILE A 38 7.01 -1.15 9.93
C ILE A 38 5.76 -1.54 9.15
N ILE A 39 4.58 -1.07 9.56
CA ILE A 39 3.33 -1.36 8.87
C ILE A 39 3.28 -0.69 7.49
N THR A 40 3.61 0.59 7.39
CA THR A 40 3.67 1.31 6.10
C THR A 40 4.69 0.67 5.14
N GLY A 41 5.85 0.27 5.63
CA GLY A 41 6.87 -0.44 4.83
C GLY A 41 6.43 -1.82 4.37
N THR A 42 5.88 -2.65 5.25
CA THR A 42 5.42 -4.01 4.90
C THR A 42 4.22 -4.00 3.97
N THR A 43 3.23 -3.12 4.20
CA THR A 43 2.08 -2.95 3.30
C THR A 43 2.51 -2.40 1.94
N GLY A 44 3.47 -1.47 1.91
CA GLY A 44 4.07 -0.96 0.67
C GLY A 44 4.78 -2.04 -0.16
N LEU A 45 5.59 -2.89 0.49
CA LEU A 45 6.24 -4.03 -0.18
C LEU A 45 5.20 -5.00 -0.77
N LEU A 46 4.12 -5.27 -0.04
CA LEU A 46 3.06 -6.16 -0.49
C LEU A 46 2.29 -5.57 -1.68
N GLN A 47 2.07 -4.26 -1.66
CA GLN A 47 1.54 -3.48 -2.79
C GLN A 47 2.43 -3.57 -4.05
N ILE A 48 3.77 -3.49 -3.89
CA ILE A 48 4.71 -3.69 -5.01
C ILE A 48 4.61 -5.11 -5.58
N VAL A 49 4.48 -6.14 -4.74
CA VAL A 49 4.28 -7.52 -5.20
C VAL A 49 2.98 -7.65 -5.99
N LEU A 50 1.89 -7.03 -5.52
CA LEU A 50 0.61 -7.01 -6.24
C LEU A 50 0.73 -6.27 -7.58
N LEU A 51 1.46 -5.16 -7.64
CA LEU A 51 1.76 -4.44 -8.87
C LEU A 51 2.47 -5.33 -9.89
N VAL A 52 3.51 -6.05 -9.48
CA VAL A 52 4.23 -6.98 -10.37
C VAL A 52 3.30 -8.09 -10.87
N LEU A 53 2.45 -8.63 -10.00
CA LEU A 53 1.47 -9.65 -10.39
C LEU A 53 0.40 -9.10 -11.35
N SER A 54 -0.09 -7.88 -11.11
CA SER A 54 -1.05 -7.19 -11.96
C SER A 54 -0.47 -6.90 -13.34
N ILE A 55 0.77 -6.41 -13.42
CA ILE A 55 1.50 -6.19 -14.68
C ILE A 55 1.71 -7.51 -15.42
N ARG A 56 2.20 -8.56 -14.73
CA ARG A 56 2.36 -9.90 -15.34
C ARG A 56 1.04 -10.40 -15.91
N ASN A 57 -0.06 -10.16 -15.22
CA ASN A 57 -1.38 -10.58 -15.65
C ASN A 57 -1.85 -9.82 -16.92
N VAL A 58 -1.44 -8.57 -17.13
CA VAL A 58 -1.64 -7.84 -18.40
C VAL A 58 -0.90 -8.52 -19.54
N PHE A 59 0.36 -8.90 -19.34
CA PHE A 59 1.16 -9.60 -20.37
C PHE A 59 0.61 -11.01 -20.69
N GLN A 60 0.03 -11.71 -19.71
CA GLN A 60 -0.46 -13.08 -19.89
C GLN A 60 -1.89 -13.18 -20.43
N ARG A 61 -2.78 -12.26 -20.06
CA ARG A 61 -4.23 -12.34 -20.35
C ARG A 61 -4.77 -11.19 -21.20
N GLY A 62 -3.88 -10.31 -21.66
CA GLY A 62 -4.23 -9.10 -22.38
C GLY A 62 -4.73 -7.98 -21.48
N ILE A 63 -4.95 -6.81 -22.09
CA ILE A 63 -5.38 -5.60 -21.39
C ILE A 63 -6.86 -5.74 -21.02
N GLN A 64 -7.14 -5.86 -19.73
CA GLN A 64 -8.49 -5.78 -19.16
C GLN A 64 -8.60 -4.51 -18.33
N TRP A 65 -9.70 -3.77 -18.49
CA TRP A 65 -9.93 -2.49 -17.80
C TRP A 65 -9.79 -2.60 -16.27
N ARG A 66 -10.23 -3.72 -15.68
CA ARG A 66 -10.09 -3.97 -14.23
C ARG A 66 -8.64 -4.10 -13.78
N THR A 67 -7.78 -4.68 -14.62
CA THR A 67 -6.34 -4.83 -14.32
C THR A 67 -5.63 -3.48 -14.42
N LEU A 68 -5.99 -2.65 -15.41
CA LEU A 68 -5.50 -1.27 -15.52
C LEU A 68 -5.89 -0.43 -14.30
N LEU A 69 -7.13 -0.54 -13.83
CA LEU A 69 -7.57 0.11 -12.60
C LEU A 69 -6.80 -0.40 -11.37
N SER A 70 -6.56 -1.71 -11.25
CA SER A 70 -5.73 -2.27 -10.17
C SER A 70 -4.34 -1.65 -10.15
N ILE A 71 -3.69 -1.61 -11.31
CA ILE A 71 -2.35 -1.04 -11.47
C ILE A 71 -2.33 0.44 -11.07
N GLY A 72 -3.34 1.22 -11.49
CA GLY A 72 -3.46 2.62 -11.10
C GLY A 72 -3.60 2.81 -9.59
N ILE A 73 -4.48 2.03 -8.96
CA ILE A 73 -4.66 2.03 -7.50
C ILE A 73 -3.36 1.63 -6.81
N GLU A 74 -2.68 0.61 -7.33
CA GLU A 74 -1.43 0.10 -6.77
C GLU A 74 -0.32 1.16 -6.80
N ILE A 75 -0.12 1.82 -7.94
CA ILE A 75 0.86 2.90 -8.09
C ILE A 75 0.57 4.05 -7.11
N VAL A 76 -0.68 4.53 -7.04
CA VAL A 76 -1.05 5.62 -6.11
C VAL A 76 -0.81 5.20 -4.67
N SER A 77 -1.15 3.96 -4.32
CA SER A 77 -0.99 3.44 -2.96
C SER A 77 0.48 3.29 -2.57
N ILE A 78 1.33 2.81 -3.47
CA ILE A 78 2.78 2.71 -3.26
C ILE A 78 3.39 4.09 -3.04
N LEU A 79 3.00 5.09 -3.85
CA LEU A 79 3.48 6.46 -3.69
C LEU A 79 3.07 7.05 -2.34
N LEU A 80 1.81 6.85 -1.94
CA LEU A 80 1.29 7.33 -0.67
C LEU A 80 1.99 6.65 0.51
N MET A 81 2.09 5.32 0.50
CA MET A 81 2.78 4.54 1.53
C MET A 81 4.26 4.91 1.63
N GLY A 82 4.93 5.09 0.48
CA GLY A 82 6.33 5.52 0.41
C GLY A 82 6.54 6.91 1.01
N TYR A 83 5.62 7.85 0.75
CA TYR A 83 5.66 9.18 1.36
C TYR A 83 5.51 9.13 2.88
N PHE A 84 4.53 8.38 3.39
CA PHE A 84 4.34 8.19 4.84
C PHE A 84 5.55 7.48 5.48
N PHE A 85 6.13 6.50 4.81
CA PHE A 85 7.34 5.81 5.27
C PHE A 85 8.55 6.76 5.33
N LEU A 86 8.72 7.64 4.34
CA LEU A 86 9.80 8.64 4.35
C LEU A 86 9.63 9.67 5.48
N ILE A 87 8.40 10.15 5.71
CA ILE A 87 8.13 11.03 6.88
C ILE A 87 8.48 10.31 8.17
N TRP A 88 8.02 9.07 8.33
CA TRP A 88 8.34 8.25 9.49
C TRP A 88 9.85 8.10 9.68
N LEU A 89 10.59 7.80 8.61
CA LEU A 89 12.05 7.65 8.63
C LEU A 89 12.72 8.96 9.09
N VAL A 90 12.31 10.10 8.52
CA VAL A 90 12.85 11.41 8.88
C VAL A 90 12.58 11.73 10.35
N VAL A 91 11.34 11.54 10.82
CA VAL A 91 10.97 11.78 12.22
C VAL A 91 11.76 10.87 13.16
N THR A 92 11.88 9.58 12.84
CA THR A 92 12.58 8.60 13.68
C THR A 92 14.09 8.86 13.74
N LEU A 93 14.71 9.35 12.66
CA LEU A 93 16.15 9.63 12.62
C LEU A 93 16.54 10.96 13.30
N HIS A 94 15.59 11.87 13.50
CA HIS A 94 15.83 13.17 14.18
C HIS A 94 15.51 13.12 15.68
N ILE A 95 14.96 12.00 16.18
CA ILE A 95 14.69 11.72 17.59
C ILE A 95 15.86 10.91 18.16
#